data_AF-A0A183B8W6-F1
#
_entry.id   AF-A0A183B8W6-F1
#
_cell.length_a   1.000
_cell.length_b   1.000
_cell.length_c   1.000
_cell.angle_alpha   90.00
_cell.angle_beta   90.00
_cell.angle_gamma   90.00
#
_symmetry.space_group_name_H-M   'P 1'
#
loop_
_entity.id
_entity.type
_entity.pdbx_description
1 polymer ?
#
loop_
_entity_poly.entity_id
_entity_poly.type
_entity_poly.pdbx_seq_one_letter_code
_entity_poly.pdbx_strand_id
1 'polypeptide(L)'
;MSQDSITSDIQSNMVVIAGLGHRIAFFVPPTSDNTPSLFASPLPWTKEVEKKGSTLGWKPAKFRLEDWTEPEDVQMALSQRRTQPMGTAYQPKGDYPPPDPVTGAPRNPVGRTGVPGRGHLPYWGANPSMILVATRTENKGKTGRPQILFAMFNHRIGGQLPWCLIRHSNTCPGIECTKNLVDMLVNARVTECIRANPEKRALFEQARSHYQQCKFRKVSFLSCPPPFSVPDRGTGWRGFSNSLSVLIRIHG
;
A
#
# COMPACT_ATOMS: atom_id res chain seq x y z
N MET A 1 3.77 -26.28 16.76
CA MET A 1 4.21 -26.19 15.35
C MET A 1 4.81 -24.80 15.16
N SER A 2 6.13 -24.72 14.97
CA SER A 2 6.88 -23.47 14.82
C SER A 2 6.45 -22.76 13.54
N GLN A 3 5.90 -21.55 13.64
CA GLN A 3 5.78 -20.65 12.49
C GLN A 3 7.12 -19.93 12.36
N ASP A 4 8.02 -20.53 11.59
CA ASP A 4 9.26 -19.88 11.21
C ASP A 4 8.91 -18.69 10.32
N SER A 5 9.04 -17.48 10.88
CA SER A 5 8.98 -16.25 10.11
C SER A 5 10.20 -16.21 9.20
N ILE A 6 10.03 -16.60 7.94
CA ILE A 6 11.06 -16.46 6.92
C ILE A 6 11.21 -14.96 6.66
N THR A 7 12.18 -14.33 7.32
CA THR A 7 12.68 -13.02 6.92
C THR A 7 13.41 -13.18 5.60
N SER A 8 12.79 -12.76 4.49
CA SER A 8 13.40 -12.85 3.16
C SER A 8 14.68 -12.03 3.05
N ASP A 9 15.61 -12.59 2.30
CA ASP A 9 16.99 -12.17 2.11
C ASP A 9 17.19 -10.68 1.78
N ILE A 10 18.33 -10.19 2.29
CA ILE A 10 18.91 -8.83 2.20
C ILE A 10 19.04 -8.31 0.75
N GLN A 11 18.83 -9.14 -0.28
CA GLN A 11 18.80 -8.70 -1.70
C GLN A 11 17.51 -7.97 -2.08
N SER A 12 16.41 -8.21 -1.38
CA SER A 12 15.18 -7.47 -1.59
C SER A 12 15.12 -6.32 -0.60
N ASN A 13 14.94 -5.08 -1.09
CA ASN A 13 14.55 -3.95 -0.25
C ASN A 13 13.11 -4.12 0.27
N MET A 14 12.70 -5.35 0.59
CA MET A 14 11.34 -5.69 0.96
C MET A 14 11.30 -6.68 2.12
N VAL A 15 10.37 -6.43 3.05
CA VAL A 15 10.04 -7.37 4.14
C VAL A 15 8.65 -7.91 3.88
N VAL A 16 8.52 -9.24 3.86
CA VAL A 16 7.26 -9.94 3.61
C VAL A 16 6.78 -10.63 4.89
N ILE A 17 5.50 -10.46 5.19
CA ILE A 17 4.81 -11.17 6.29
C ILE A 17 3.64 -11.93 5.67
N ALA A 18 3.53 -13.23 5.96
CA ALA A 18 2.47 -14.09 5.44
C ALA A 18 1.73 -14.82 6.58
N GLY A 19 0.41 -14.95 6.44
CA GLY A 19 -0.43 -15.66 7.42
C GLY A 19 -1.92 -15.51 7.12
N LEU A 20 -2.77 -16.40 7.65
CA LEU A 20 -4.23 -16.30 7.52
C LEU A 20 -4.72 -16.14 6.06
N GLY A 21 -4.02 -16.71 5.08
CA GLY A 21 -4.33 -16.56 3.65
C GLY A 21 -3.98 -15.19 3.03
N HIS A 22 -3.23 -14.36 3.74
CA HIS A 22 -2.81 -13.02 3.33
C HIS A 22 -1.30 -12.90 3.26
N ARG A 23 -0.84 -11.93 2.45
CA ARG A 23 0.56 -11.49 2.45
C ARG A 23 0.63 -9.96 2.50
N ILE A 24 1.61 -9.46 3.24
CA ILE A 24 1.93 -8.04 3.39
C ILE A 24 3.38 -7.85 2.97
N ALA A 25 3.68 -6.82 2.20
CA ALA A 25 5.04 -6.45 1.86
C ALA A 25 5.32 -4.96 2.07
N PHE A 26 6.43 -4.68 2.75
CA PHE A 26 6.97 -3.35 2.98
C PHE A 26 8.19 -3.12 2.11
N PHE A 27 8.39 -1.89 1.66
CA PHE A 27 9.67 -1.45 1.14
C PHE A 27 10.62 -1.03 2.28
N VAL A 28 11.92 -1.24 2.11
CA VAL A 28 12.98 -0.87 3.06
C VAL A 28 14.06 -0.08 2.31
N PRO A 29 14.24 1.22 2.61
CA PRO A 29 13.37 2.05 3.44
C PRO A 29 11.96 2.19 2.83
N PRO A 30 10.91 2.50 3.62
CA PRO A 30 9.52 2.61 3.16
C PRO A 30 9.28 3.71 2.12
N THR A 31 10.32 4.49 1.80
CA THR A 31 10.37 5.56 0.82
C THR A 31 10.86 5.14 -0.57
N SER A 32 11.19 3.87 -0.80
CA SER A 32 11.95 3.47 -2.00
C SER A 32 11.18 3.45 -3.33
N ASP A 33 10.01 4.09 -3.42
CA ASP A 33 9.29 4.28 -4.69
C ASP A 33 9.89 5.45 -5.48
N ASN A 34 11.03 5.20 -6.12
CA ASN A 34 11.62 6.12 -7.10
C ASN A 34 11.12 5.77 -8.51
N THR A 35 9.80 5.85 -8.74
CA THR A 35 9.25 5.74 -10.10
C THR A 35 9.36 7.10 -10.79
N PRO A 36 10.16 7.24 -11.87
CA PRO A 36 10.19 8.48 -12.63
C PRO A 36 8.84 8.68 -13.32
N SER A 37 8.46 9.94 -13.54
CA SER A 37 7.28 10.28 -14.35
C SER A 37 7.71 11.23 -15.44
N LEU A 38 7.29 10.96 -16.68
CA LEU A 38 7.58 11.87 -17.79
C LEU A 38 6.74 13.14 -17.71
N PHE A 39 5.52 13.01 -17.17
CA PHE A 39 4.57 14.11 -17.05
C PHE A 39 4.45 14.56 -15.59
N ALA A 40 4.29 15.87 -15.38
CA ALA A 40 4.05 16.42 -14.04
C ALA A 40 2.73 15.91 -13.43
N SER A 41 1.73 15.70 -14.28
CA SER A 41 0.45 15.07 -13.94
C SER A 41 0.07 14.06 -15.02
N PRO A 42 -0.70 12.99 -14.70
CA PRO A 42 -1.15 12.05 -15.70
C PRO A 42 -1.94 12.73 -16.83
N LEU A 43 -1.66 12.36 -18.08
CA LEU A 43 -2.37 12.90 -19.25
C LEU A 43 -3.58 12.03 -19.61
N PRO A 44 -4.77 12.60 -19.86
CA PRO A 44 -5.95 11.82 -20.26
C PRO A 44 -5.69 10.91 -21.46
N TRP A 45 -6.30 9.72 -21.48
CA TRP A 45 -6.14 8.75 -22.58
C TRP A 45 -6.72 9.24 -23.92
N THR A 46 -7.68 10.16 -23.87
CA THR A 46 -8.31 10.80 -25.03
C THR A 46 -7.42 11.82 -25.73
N LYS A 47 -6.41 12.36 -25.03
CA LYS A 47 -5.48 13.32 -25.62
C LYS A 47 -4.49 12.57 -26.52
N GLU A 48 -4.38 12.99 -27.78
CA GLU A 48 -3.33 12.50 -28.66
C GLU A 48 -1.96 12.98 -28.17
N VAL A 49 -0.96 12.09 -28.25
CA VAL A 49 0.41 12.40 -27.87
C VAL A 49 1.24 12.39 -29.15
N GLU A 50 1.68 13.57 -29.58
CA GLU A 50 2.50 13.76 -30.77
C GLU A 50 3.92 13.21 -30.53
N LYS A 51 4.10 11.90 -30.80
CA LYS A 51 5.33 11.19 -31.26
C LYS A 51 5.47 9.79 -30.64
N LYS A 52 5.78 8.82 -31.49
CA LYS A 52 6.45 7.56 -31.10
C LYS A 52 7.75 7.92 -30.38
N GLY A 53 7.84 7.64 -29.07
CA GLY A 53 8.96 8.01 -28.21
C GLY A 53 8.57 8.76 -26.93
N SER A 54 7.28 9.04 -26.70
CA SER A 54 6.76 9.74 -25.52
C SER A 54 6.71 8.90 -24.23
N THR A 55 7.58 7.91 -24.09
CA THR A 55 7.64 7.05 -22.90
C THR A 55 9.08 6.90 -22.44
N LEU A 56 9.28 6.93 -21.12
CA LEU A 56 10.55 6.59 -20.51
C LEU A 56 10.77 5.08 -20.67
N GLY A 57 11.95 4.69 -21.16
CA GLY A 57 12.40 3.30 -21.17
C GLY A 57 12.79 2.77 -19.78
N TRP A 58 12.18 3.29 -18.72
CA TRP A 58 12.51 2.93 -17.34
C TRP A 58 12.13 1.48 -17.05
N LYS A 59 13.14 0.67 -16.73
CA LYS A 59 13.01 -0.75 -16.40
C LYS A 59 13.81 -0.98 -15.11
N PRO A 60 13.18 -0.86 -13.93
CA PRO A 60 13.91 -0.99 -12.70
C PRO A 60 14.37 -2.43 -12.45
N ALA A 61 15.32 -2.59 -11.54
CA ALA A 61 15.65 -3.91 -10.99
C ALA A 61 14.38 -4.54 -10.39
N LYS A 62 14.11 -5.78 -10.78
CA LYS A 62 12.86 -6.46 -10.46
C LYS A 62 13.01 -7.24 -9.17
N PHE A 63 12.10 -6.97 -8.24
CA PHE A 63 11.91 -7.80 -7.06
C PHE A 63 10.79 -8.80 -7.36
N ARG A 64 11.06 -10.09 -7.16
CA ARG A 64 10.06 -11.15 -7.30
C ARG A 64 9.63 -11.58 -5.91
N LEU A 65 8.38 -11.30 -5.59
CA LEU A 65 7.70 -11.91 -4.48
C LEU A 65 7.14 -13.23 -5.00
N GLU A 66 7.65 -14.35 -4.49
CA GLU A 66 7.19 -15.69 -4.87
C GLU A 66 5.66 -15.78 -4.78
N ASP A 67 5.01 -16.43 -5.75
CA ASP A 67 3.54 -16.52 -5.91
C ASP A 67 2.76 -15.20 -5.97
N TRP A 68 3.41 -14.04 -5.94
CA TRP A 68 2.75 -12.73 -5.84
C TRP A 68 3.07 -11.85 -7.05
N THR A 69 4.33 -11.80 -7.49
CA THR A 69 4.73 -11.04 -8.67
C THR A 69 4.34 -11.76 -9.96
N GLU A 70 3.54 -11.10 -10.80
CA GLU A 70 3.12 -11.61 -12.10
C GLU A 70 4.26 -11.62 -13.13
N PRO A 71 4.14 -12.45 -14.18
CA PRO A 71 4.98 -12.36 -15.36
C PRO A 71 5.02 -10.95 -15.98
N GLU A 72 6.09 -10.68 -16.72
CA GLU A 72 6.25 -9.44 -17.49
C GLU A 72 5.47 -9.46 -18.80
N ASP A 73 5.23 -10.64 -19.34
CA ASP A 73 4.30 -10.76 -20.44
C ASP A 73 2.88 -10.59 -19.90
N VAL A 74 2.19 -9.55 -20.36
CA VAL A 74 0.87 -9.19 -19.83
C VAL A 74 -0.19 -10.23 -20.20
N GLN A 75 -0.07 -10.88 -21.35
CA GLN A 75 -1.02 -11.92 -21.77
C GLN A 75 -0.87 -13.18 -20.92
N MET A 76 0.36 -13.59 -20.66
CA MET A 76 0.70 -14.66 -19.74
C MET A 76 0.25 -14.33 -18.31
N ALA A 77 0.51 -13.10 -17.85
CA ALA A 77 0.11 -12.68 -16.52
C ALA A 77 -1.42 -12.70 -16.34
N LEU A 78 -2.16 -12.13 -17.28
CA LEU A 78 -3.62 -12.05 -17.21
C LEU A 78 -4.27 -13.44 -17.38
N SER A 79 -3.72 -14.32 -18.23
CA SER A 79 -4.23 -15.69 -18.40
C SER A 79 -3.96 -16.59 -17.19
N GLN A 80 -2.81 -16.42 -16.53
CA GLN A 80 -2.44 -17.20 -15.34
C GLN A 80 -2.97 -16.60 -14.04
N ARG A 81 -3.60 -15.42 -14.08
CA ARG A 81 -4.08 -14.72 -12.89
C ARG A 81 -5.15 -15.52 -12.19
N ARG A 82 -4.76 -16.20 -11.11
CA ARG A 82 -5.67 -16.93 -10.23
C ARG A 82 -6.33 -16.05 -9.19
N THR A 83 -5.81 -14.86 -8.94
CA THR A 83 -6.25 -13.97 -7.85
C THR A 83 -6.88 -12.69 -8.36
N GLN A 84 -7.90 -12.19 -7.68
CA GLN A 84 -8.42 -10.83 -7.90
C GLN A 84 -7.70 -9.89 -6.92
N PRO A 85 -6.70 -9.09 -7.35
CA PRO A 85 -5.87 -8.33 -6.40
C PRO A 85 -6.70 -7.41 -5.50
N MET A 86 -7.76 -6.82 -6.04
CA MET A 86 -8.66 -5.93 -5.32
C MET A 86 -9.82 -6.64 -4.58
N GLY A 87 -9.91 -7.98 -4.68
CA GLY A 87 -11.02 -8.79 -4.17
C GLY A 87 -12.38 -8.26 -4.60
N THR A 88 -13.40 -8.47 -3.76
CA THR A 88 -14.72 -7.84 -3.89
C THR A 88 -14.79 -6.45 -3.28
N ALA A 89 -13.74 -6.02 -2.56
CA ALA A 89 -13.69 -4.76 -1.84
C ALA A 89 -13.62 -3.54 -2.77
N TYR A 90 -13.22 -3.76 -4.02
CA TYR A 90 -13.16 -2.72 -5.04
C TYR A 90 -13.53 -3.28 -6.40
N GLN A 91 -14.50 -2.65 -7.05
CA GLN A 91 -14.88 -2.91 -8.43
C GLN A 91 -14.38 -1.77 -9.31
N PRO A 92 -13.76 -2.06 -10.47
CA PRO A 92 -13.45 -1.03 -11.45
C PRO A 92 -14.69 -0.22 -11.81
N LYS A 93 -14.56 1.09 -11.93
CA LYS A 93 -15.66 1.94 -12.40
C LYS A 93 -15.87 1.74 -13.90
N GLY A 94 -17.10 1.92 -14.38
CA GLY A 94 -17.45 1.74 -15.79
C GLY A 94 -16.79 2.76 -16.73
N ASP A 95 -16.30 3.87 -16.21
CA ASP A 95 -15.60 4.93 -16.96
C ASP A 95 -14.09 4.68 -17.10
N TYR A 96 -13.60 3.52 -16.65
CA TYR A 96 -12.19 3.18 -16.75
C TYR A 96 -11.77 3.01 -18.22
N PRO A 97 -10.58 3.48 -18.60
CA PRO A 97 -10.10 3.33 -19.97
C PRO A 97 -10.00 1.84 -20.31
N PRO A 98 -10.44 1.42 -21.51
CA PRO A 98 -10.27 0.04 -21.93
C PRO A 98 -8.77 -0.32 -21.96
N PRO A 99 -8.42 -1.61 -21.87
CA PRO A 99 -7.04 -2.06 -22.03
C PRO A 99 -6.42 -1.53 -23.32
N ASP A 100 -5.10 -1.46 -23.34
CA ASP A 100 -4.36 -1.09 -24.54
C ASP A 100 -4.69 -2.06 -25.69
N PRO A 101 -5.13 -1.57 -26.87
CA PRO A 101 -5.63 -2.44 -27.93
C PRO A 101 -4.54 -3.27 -28.60
N VAL A 102 -3.26 -2.91 -28.45
CA VAL A 102 -2.14 -3.63 -29.04
C VAL A 102 -1.60 -4.67 -28.07
N THR A 103 -1.35 -4.26 -26.83
CA THR A 103 -0.69 -5.12 -25.84
C THR A 103 -1.67 -5.88 -24.95
N GLY A 104 -2.92 -5.43 -24.86
CA GLY A 104 -3.90 -5.88 -23.87
C GLY A 104 -3.60 -5.42 -22.44
N ALA A 105 -2.61 -4.54 -22.25
CA ALA A 105 -2.23 -4.11 -20.92
C ALA A 105 -3.28 -3.19 -20.28
N PRO A 106 -3.59 -3.35 -18.98
CA PRO A 106 -4.45 -2.41 -18.28
C PRO A 106 -3.91 -0.98 -18.35
N ARG A 107 -4.81 -0.02 -18.59
CA ARG A 107 -4.47 1.41 -18.62
C ARG A 107 -4.72 2.05 -17.26
N ASN A 108 -3.82 2.94 -16.83
CA ASN A 108 -3.98 3.70 -15.58
C ASN A 108 -5.26 4.57 -15.67
N PRO A 109 -6.23 4.42 -14.76
CA PRO A 109 -7.50 5.17 -14.80
C PRO A 109 -7.33 6.69 -14.80
N VAL A 110 -6.26 7.20 -14.21
CA VAL A 110 -6.00 8.65 -14.09
C VAL A 110 -5.35 9.23 -15.36
N GLY A 111 -4.83 8.38 -16.24
CA GLY A 111 -4.16 8.80 -17.48
C GLY A 111 -2.75 8.25 -17.65
N ARG A 112 -2.09 8.66 -18.73
CA ARG A 112 -0.72 8.31 -19.09
C ARG A 112 0.27 8.94 -18.12
N THR A 113 1.17 8.14 -17.56
CA THR A 113 2.31 8.59 -16.73
C THR A 113 3.59 8.76 -17.53
N GLY A 114 3.61 8.26 -18.78
CA GLY A 114 4.80 8.21 -19.63
C GLY A 114 5.77 7.10 -19.23
N VAL A 115 5.38 6.18 -18.36
CA VAL A 115 6.16 4.98 -18.01
C VAL A 115 5.32 3.73 -18.31
N PRO A 116 5.74 2.88 -19.25
CA PRO A 116 5.03 1.65 -19.57
C PRO A 116 5.43 0.51 -18.61
N GLY A 117 4.61 -0.52 -18.56
CA GLY A 117 4.84 -1.69 -17.72
C GLY A 117 4.39 -1.52 -16.28
N ARG A 118 4.76 -2.48 -15.43
CA ARG A 118 4.40 -2.50 -14.00
C ARG A 118 5.42 -1.82 -13.08
N GLY A 119 6.62 -1.54 -13.57
CA GLY A 119 7.71 -1.07 -12.72
C GLY A 119 8.03 -2.08 -11.60
N HIS A 120 8.01 -1.62 -10.35
CA HIS A 120 8.20 -2.46 -9.16
C HIS A 120 6.94 -3.18 -8.67
N LEU A 121 5.77 -2.92 -9.27
CA LEU A 121 4.50 -3.43 -8.77
C LEU A 121 4.31 -4.92 -9.09
N PRO A 122 3.78 -5.74 -8.17
CA PRO A 122 3.62 -7.17 -8.40
C PRO A 122 2.55 -7.51 -9.45
N TYR A 123 1.49 -6.72 -9.60
CA TYR A 123 0.36 -7.01 -10.50
C TYR A 123 0.23 -6.03 -11.68
N TRP A 124 -0.30 -6.51 -12.80
CA TRP A 124 -0.71 -5.67 -13.93
C TRP A 124 -2.04 -5.00 -13.58
N GLY A 125 -2.05 -3.67 -13.62
CA GLY A 125 -3.21 -2.88 -13.19
C GLY A 125 -3.19 -2.58 -11.70
N ALA A 126 -4.28 -2.92 -11.00
CA ALA A 126 -4.46 -2.53 -9.61
C ALA A 126 -3.57 -3.33 -8.64
N ASN A 127 -2.91 -2.61 -7.73
CA ASN A 127 -2.07 -3.16 -6.68
C ASN A 127 -2.60 -2.65 -5.33
N PRO A 128 -3.34 -3.48 -4.56
CA PRO A 128 -3.91 -3.05 -3.29
C PRO A 128 -2.80 -2.71 -2.27
N SER A 129 -3.04 -1.67 -1.50
CA SER A 129 -2.17 -1.23 -0.41
C SER A 129 -2.98 -0.85 0.80
N MET A 130 -2.35 -0.90 1.97
CA MET A 130 -2.89 -0.38 3.22
C MET A 130 -1.93 0.66 3.79
N ILE A 131 -2.50 1.74 4.29
CA ILE A 131 -1.81 2.77 5.06
C ILE A 131 -2.32 2.68 6.49
N LEU A 132 -1.43 2.44 7.45
CA LEU A 132 -1.78 2.38 8.87
C LEU A 132 -1.55 3.75 9.50
N VAL A 133 -2.62 4.33 10.06
CA VAL A 133 -2.55 5.61 10.78
C VAL A 133 -2.96 5.40 12.22
N ALA A 134 -1.99 5.40 13.13
CA ALA A 134 -2.24 5.37 14.57
C ALA A 134 -2.33 6.81 15.08
N THR A 135 -3.51 7.23 15.54
CA THR A 135 -3.77 8.60 15.99
C THR A 135 -4.04 8.70 17.48
N ARG A 136 -3.64 9.79 18.13
CA ARG A 136 -4.13 10.19 19.47
C ARG A 136 -4.60 11.64 19.47
N THR A 137 -5.58 11.96 20.30
CA THR A 137 -6.01 13.35 20.50
C THR A 137 -5.25 13.94 21.68
N GLU A 138 -4.69 15.12 21.49
CA GLU A 138 -4.04 15.91 22.53
C GLU A 138 -4.91 17.12 22.86
N ASN A 139 -5.52 17.11 24.05
CA ASN A 139 -6.45 18.16 24.50
C ASN A 139 -5.77 19.51 24.77
N LYS A 140 -4.44 19.54 24.90
CA LYS A 140 -3.63 20.74 25.14
C LYS A 140 -2.54 20.86 24.09
N GLY A 141 -2.93 20.98 22.82
CA GLY A 141 -2.00 21.41 21.79
C GLY A 141 -1.42 22.79 22.11
N LYS A 142 -0.28 23.16 21.50
CA LYS A 142 0.38 24.47 21.69
C LYS A 142 -0.55 25.68 21.45
N THR A 143 -1.68 25.47 20.77
CA THR A 143 -2.66 26.50 20.40
C THR A 143 -3.96 26.44 21.22
N GLY A 144 -4.04 25.58 22.26
CA GLY A 144 -5.25 25.38 23.06
C GLY A 144 -6.40 24.66 22.33
N ARG A 145 -6.18 24.21 21.09
CA ARG A 145 -7.13 23.40 20.31
C ARG A 145 -6.75 21.92 20.38
N PRO A 146 -7.73 21.00 20.35
CA PRO A 146 -7.45 19.57 20.22
C PRO A 146 -6.57 19.31 18.98
N GLN A 147 -5.42 18.65 19.17
CA GLN A 147 -4.53 18.24 18.08
C GLN A 147 -4.63 16.74 17.86
N ILE A 148 -4.66 16.32 16.60
CA ILE A 148 -4.54 14.91 16.23
C ILE A 148 -3.06 14.65 15.96
N LEU A 149 -2.44 13.85 16.81
CA LEU A 149 -1.09 13.35 16.62
C LEU A 149 -1.17 11.99 15.93
N PHE A 150 -0.25 11.72 15.01
CA PHE A 150 -0.16 10.44 14.31
C PHE A 150 1.26 9.87 14.36
N ALA A 151 1.37 8.55 14.44
CA ALA A 151 2.66 7.86 14.40
C ALA A 151 3.19 7.77 12.96
N MET A 152 4.49 8.02 12.79
CA MET A 152 5.19 7.92 11.50
C MET A 152 6.50 7.15 11.65
N PHE A 153 6.93 6.49 10.57
CA PHE A 153 8.30 6.03 10.44
C PHE A 153 9.22 7.19 10.12
N ASN A 154 10.05 7.54 11.11
CA ASN A 154 11.13 8.50 10.91
C ASN A 154 12.27 7.82 10.14
N HIS A 155 12.77 8.49 9.11
CA HIS A 155 13.85 8.01 8.28
C HIS A 155 14.72 9.20 7.83
N ARG A 156 15.85 8.94 7.18
CA ARG A 156 16.87 9.98 6.91
C ARG A 156 16.36 11.17 6.08
N ILE A 157 15.34 10.96 5.24
CA ILE A 157 14.78 11.99 4.35
C ILE A 157 13.43 12.56 4.82
N GLY A 158 12.91 12.15 6.00
CA GLY A 158 11.66 12.67 6.55
C GLY A 158 10.87 11.69 7.42
N GLY A 159 9.58 11.99 7.60
CA GLY A 159 8.61 11.09 8.24
C GLY A 159 7.62 10.54 7.22
N GLN A 160 7.27 9.27 7.32
CA GLN A 160 6.30 8.63 6.41
C GLN A 160 5.30 7.77 7.18
N LEU A 161 4.05 7.78 6.73
CA LEU A 161 3.03 6.86 7.25
C LEU A 161 3.38 5.42 6.84
N PRO A 162 3.28 4.44 7.77
CA PRO A 162 3.44 3.04 7.44
C PRO A 162 2.48 2.63 6.31
N TRP A 163 3.02 2.16 5.20
CA TRP A 163 2.23 1.62 4.11
C TRP A 163 2.84 0.31 3.60
N CYS A 164 1.99 -0.58 3.09
CA CYS A 164 2.39 -1.88 2.58
C CYS A 164 1.49 -2.32 1.42
N LEU A 165 2.07 -3.11 0.52
CA LEU A 165 1.31 -3.87 -0.46
C LEU A 165 0.60 -5.03 0.23
N ILE A 166 -0.60 -5.35 -0.24
CA ILE A 166 -1.40 -6.45 0.27
C ILE A 166 -1.63 -7.47 -0.83
N ARG A 167 -1.74 -8.74 -0.45
CA ARG A 167 -2.38 -9.77 -1.26
C ARG A 167 -3.53 -10.39 -0.49
N HIS A 168 -4.70 -10.31 -1.09
CA HIS A 168 -5.92 -10.96 -0.61
C HIS A 168 -6.03 -12.38 -1.16
N SER A 169 -6.68 -13.27 -0.41
CA SER A 169 -7.16 -14.54 -0.96
C SER A 169 -8.32 -14.31 -1.93
N ASN A 170 -8.59 -15.28 -2.80
CA ASN A 170 -9.67 -15.20 -3.80
C ASN A 170 -11.07 -15.12 -3.18
N THR A 171 -11.20 -15.50 -1.92
CA THR A 171 -12.44 -15.56 -1.15
C THR A 171 -12.44 -14.55 0.01
N CYS A 172 -11.51 -13.59 0.03
CA CYS A 172 -11.41 -12.62 1.13
C CYS A 172 -12.68 -11.73 1.20
N PRO A 173 -13.37 -11.67 2.36
CA PRO A 173 -14.60 -10.89 2.54
C PRO A 173 -14.35 -9.37 2.71
N GLY A 174 -13.18 -8.87 2.33
CA GLY A 174 -12.79 -7.46 2.37
C GLY A 174 -12.54 -6.90 3.78
N ILE A 175 -13.60 -6.67 4.55
CA ILE A 175 -13.52 -5.92 5.84
C ILE A 175 -12.84 -6.77 6.93
N GLU A 176 -13.32 -7.99 7.17
CA GLU A 176 -12.70 -8.90 8.16
C GLU A 176 -11.25 -9.19 7.80
N CYS A 177 -11.02 -9.30 6.50
CA CYS A 177 -9.73 -9.45 5.86
C CYS A 177 -8.80 -8.25 6.17
N THR A 178 -9.31 -7.01 6.24
CA THR A 178 -8.50 -5.86 6.68
C THR A 178 -8.14 -5.92 8.16
N LYS A 179 -9.07 -6.33 9.04
CA LYS A 179 -8.75 -6.53 10.46
C LYS A 179 -7.66 -7.60 10.63
N ASN A 180 -7.77 -8.72 9.93
CA ASN A 180 -6.78 -9.80 9.97
C ASN A 180 -5.38 -9.34 9.52
N LEU A 181 -5.30 -8.45 8.52
CA LEU A 181 -4.05 -7.86 8.06
C LEU A 181 -3.40 -6.97 9.15
N VAL A 182 -4.21 -6.16 9.83
CA VAL A 182 -3.72 -5.30 10.92
C VAL A 182 -3.30 -6.16 12.12
N ASP A 183 -4.09 -7.19 12.47
CA ASP A 183 -3.76 -8.14 13.53
C ASP A 183 -2.41 -8.82 13.23
N MET A 184 -2.19 -9.27 11.98
CA MET A 184 -0.92 -9.85 11.55
C MET A 184 0.24 -8.87 11.73
N LEU A 185 0.08 -7.62 11.30
CA LEU A 185 1.11 -6.59 11.39
C LEU A 185 1.46 -6.26 12.85
N VAL A 186 0.46 -6.06 13.70
CA VAL A 186 0.66 -5.77 15.13
C VAL A 186 1.37 -6.93 15.81
N ASN A 187 0.94 -8.16 15.56
CA ASN A 187 1.56 -9.35 16.16
C ASN A 187 3.01 -9.53 15.70
N ALA A 188 3.28 -9.43 14.40
CA ALA A 188 4.64 -9.50 13.87
C ALA A 188 5.52 -8.42 14.50
N ARG A 189 5.01 -7.20 14.61
CA ARG A 189 5.77 -6.08 15.17
C ARG A 189 6.07 -6.25 16.66
N VAL A 190 5.10 -6.74 17.44
CA VAL A 190 5.29 -7.05 18.86
C VAL A 190 6.38 -8.10 19.02
N THR A 191 6.32 -9.19 18.24
CA THR A 191 7.36 -10.24 18.26
C THR A 191 8.74 -9.68 17.93
N GLU A 192 8.86 -8.86 16.89
CA GLU A 192 10.13 -8.19 16.55
C GLU A 192 10.64 -7.28 17.65
N CYS A 193 9.77 -6.47 18.26
CA CYS A 193 10.14 -5.54 19.31
C CYS A 193 10.61 -6.28 20.57
N ILE A 194 9.93 -7.37 20.94
CA ILE A 194 10.34 -8.27 22.03
C ILE A 194 11.70 -8.90 21.72
N ARG A 195 11.91 -9.37 20.49
CA ARG A 195 13.19 -9.96 20.07
C ARG A 195 14.34 -8.94 20.16
N ALA A 196 14.08 -7.68 19.78
CA ALA A 196 15.07 -6.62 19.80
C ALA A 196 15.31 -6.01 21.18
N ASN A 197 14.31 -6.02 22.07
CA ASN A 197 14.37 -5.45 23.43
C ASN A 197 13.66 -6.40 24.42
N PRO A 198 14.25 -7.55 24.77
CA PRO A 198 13.60 -8.57 25.60
C PRO A 198 13.16 -8.05 26.98
N GLU A 199 13.88 -7.08 27.54
CA GLU A 199 13.60 -6.44 28.82
C GLU A 199 12.27 -5.65 28.82
N LYS A 200 11.78 -5.24 27.65
CA LYS A 200 10.51 -4.53 27.47
C LYS A 200 9.35 -5.45 27.09
N ARG A 201 9.49 -6.77 27.24
CA ARG A 201 8.45 -7.74 26.87
C ARG A 201 7.07 -7.40 27.45
N ALA A 202 7.00 -7.16 28.76
CA ALA A 202 5.73 -6.86 29.43
C ALA A 202 5.03 -5.62 28.84
N LEU A 203 5.79 -4.59 28.48
CA LEU A 203 5.27 -3.39 27.84
C LEU A 203 4.68 -3.68 26.45
N PHE A 204 5.37 -4.45 25.61
CA PHE A 204 4.87 -4.79 24.27
C PHE A 204 3.66 -5.73 24.31
N GLU A 205 3.61 -6.67 25.25
CA GLU A 205 2.46 -7.53 25.46
C GLU A 205 1.25 -6.75 25.98
N GLN A 206 1.47 -5.79 26.89
CA GLN A 206 0.42 -4.87 27.35
C GLN A 206 -0.13 -4.05 26.18
N ALA A 207 0.74 -3.49 25.32
CA ALA A 207 0.32 -2.76 24.13
C ALA A 207 -0.52 -3.62 23.18
N ARG A 208 -0.12 -4.89 22.97
CA ARG A 208 -0.89 -5.86 22.18
C ARG A 208 -2.28 -6.11 22.79
N SER A 209 -2.34 -6.28 24.11
CA SER A 209 -3.61 -6.50 24.83
C SER A 209 -4.56 -5.30 24.68
N HIS A 210 -4.06 -4.08 24.85
CA HIS A 210 -4.85 -2.87 24.61
C HIS A 210 -5.36 -2.78 23.17
N TYR A 211 -4.50 -3.09 22.18
CA TYR A 211 -4.93 -3.18 20.79
C TYR A 211 -6.05 -4.20 20.58
N GLN A 212 -5.97 -5.39 21.18
CA GLN A 212 -6.98 -6.44 21.05
C GLN A 212 -8.34 -6.05 21.66
N GLN A 213 -8.35 -5.16 22.65
CA GLN A 213 -9.57 -4.60 23.25
C GLN A 213 -10.21 -3.50 22.38
N CYS A 214 -9.51 -2.99 21.37
CA CYS A 214 -10.02 -1.91 20.54
C CYS A 214 -11.14 -2.38 19.60
N LYS A 215 -12.18 -1.55 19.46
CA LYS A 215 -13.28 -1.79 18.52
C LYS A 215 -12.86 -1.40 17.11
N PHE A 216 -12.80 -2.37 16.20
CA PHE A 216 -12.58 -2.10 14.79
C PHE A 216 -13.84 -1.48 14.16
N ARG A 217 -13.73 -0.27 13.63
CA ARG A 217 -14.83 0.46 12.98
C ARG A 217 -14.47 0.75 11.53
N LYS A 218 -15.32 0.33 10.60
CA LYS A 218 -15.23 0.76 9.21
C LYS A 218 -15.70 2.21 9.12
N VAL A 219 -14.86 3.09 8.60
CA VAL A 219 -15.23 4.45 8.24
C VAL A 219 -15.34 4.51 6.73
N SER A 220 -16.54 4.76 6.22
CA SER A 220 -16.77 4.93 4.78
C SER A 220 -16.57 6.39 4.41
N PHE A 221 -15.57 6.70 3.58
CA PHE A 221 -15.27 8.07 3.13
C PHE A 221 -16.19 8.55 1.98
N LEU A 222 -17.45 8.12 1.92
CA LEU A 222 -18.42 8.61 0.93
C LEU A 222 -18.88 10.06 1.18
N SER A 223 -18.42 10.70 2.27
CA SER A 223 -18.81 12.05 2.65
C SER A 223 -17.64 12.98 3.01
N CYS A 224 -16.39 12.60 2.72
CA CYS A 224 -15.30 13.57 2.80
C CYS A 224 -15.24 14.36 1.48
N PRO A 225 -15.34 15.69 1.50
CA PRO A 225 -14.93 16.49 0.34
C PRO A 225 -13.48 16.13 0.00
N PRO A 226 -13.07 16.24 -1.28
CA PRO A 226 -11.74 15.85 -1.72
C PRO A 226 -10.70 16.42 -0.76
N PRO A 227 -9.72 15.61 -0.31
CA PRO A 227 -8.76 16.08 0.67
C PRO A 227 -8.04 17.26 0.05
N PHE A 228 -8.17 18.41 0.73
CA PHE A 228 -7.29 19.57 0.72
C PHE A 228 -6.32 19.62 -0.45
N SER A 229 -6.50 20.62 -1.31
CA SER A 229 -5.43 21.16 -2.16
C SER A 229 -4.20 21.45 -1.29
N VAL A 230 -3.28 20.48 -1.22
CA VAL A 230 -1.97 20.66 -0.61
C VAL A 230 -1.27 21.70 -1.49
N PRO A 231 -0.83 22.84 -0.93
CA PRO A 231 -0.05 23.81 -1.70
C PRO A 231 1.21 23.11 -2.19
N ASP A 232 1.48 23.26 -3.48
CA ASP A 232 2.61 22.71 -4.21
C ASP A 232 3.93 23.08 -3.50
N ARG A 233 4.39 22.20 -2.61
CA ARG A 233 5.73 22.24 -2.03
C ARG A 233 6.32 20.84 -2.09
N GLY A 234 6.64 20.38 -3.29
CA GLY A 234 7.75 19.46 -3.56
C GLY A 234 7.85 18.14 -2.77
N THR A 235 6.85 17.73 -2.00
CA THR A 235 6.86 16.45 -1.29
C THR A 235 6.23 15.39 -2.19
N GLY A 236 7.04 14.41 -2.57
CA GLY A 236 6.79 13.43 -3.63
C GLY A 236 5.68 12.41 -3.39
N TRP A 237 4.50 12.83 -2.95
CA TRP A 237 3.30 11.98 -2.97
C TRP A 237 2.53 12.21 -4.26
N ARG A 238 2.93 11.50 -5.32
CA ARG A 238 2.15 11.44 -6.57
C ARG A 238 1.42 10.10 -6.65
N GLY A 239 0.09 10.15 -6.47
CA GLY A 239 -0.85 9.20 -7.06
C GLY A 239 -1.02 7.83 -6.41
N PHE A 240 -1.72 7.74 -5.27
CA PHE A 240 -2.44 6.53 -4.88
C PHE A 240 -3.94 6.79 -5.03
N SER A 241 -4.46 6.69 -6.26
CA SER A 241 -5.87 6.96 -6.54
C SER A 241 -6.83 5.82 -6.14
N ASN A 242 -6.34 4.65 -5.67
CA ASN A 242 -7.20 3.49 -5.40
C ASN A 242 -6.82 2.71 -4.11
N SER A 243 -6.35 3.39 -3.07
CA SER A 243 -6.03 2.75 -1.79
C SER A 243 -7.28 2.62 -0.91
N LEU A 244 -7.55 1.40 -0.42
CA LEU A 244 -8.51 1.15 0.64
C LEU A 244 -7.96 1.82 1.91
N SER A 245 -8.45 3.02 2.22
CA SER A 245 -8.01 3.78 3.38
C SER A 245 -8.80 3.33 4.61
N VAL A 246 -8.19 2.48 5.44
CA VAL A 246 -8.79 2.08 6.72
C VAL A 246 -8.20 2.93 7.83
N LEU A 247 -9.01 3.87 8.33
CA LEU A 247 -8.68 4.63 9.52
C LEU A 247 -9.01 3.79 10.76
N ILE A 248 -7.97 3.34 11.47
CA ILE A 248 -8.14 2.62 12.74
C ILE A 248 -8.04 3.62 13.86
N ARG A 249 -9.21 4.00 14.40
CA ARG A 249 -9.26 4.86 15.58
C ARG A 249 -9.15 4.00 16.83
N ILE A 250 -7.95 3.95 17.40
CA ILE A 250 -7.70 3.38 18.73
C ILE A 250 -8.15 4.43 19.74
N HIS A 251 -9.27 4.15 20.42
CA HIS A 251 -9.67 4.93 21.59
C HIS A 251 -8.95 4.32 22.80
N GLY A 252 -8.04 5.10 23.38
CA GLY A 252 -7.51 4.86 24.73
C GLY A 252 -8.42 5.46 25.78
#